data_AF-A0A931EGB5-F1
#
_entry.id   AF-A0A931EGB5-F1
#
_cell.length_a   1.000
_cell.length_b   1.000
_cell.length_c   1.000
_cell.angle_alpha   90.00
_cell.angle_beta   90.00
_cell.angle_gamma   90.00
#
_symmetry.space_group_name_H-M   'P 1'
#
loop_
_entity.id
_entity.type
_entity.pdbx_description
1 polymer ?
#
loop_
_entity_poly.entity_id
_entity_poly.type
_entity_poly.pdbx_seq_one_letter_code
_entity_poly.pdbx_strand_id
1 'polypeptide(L)'
;MTDDIVDGEITELIESYVAHLEGGGPAPSLDGLDAGTQREARKAFRAVDAAIRSDIEIPPLEEDPVALALGFVPRRHAESFVVISGKLVKRARQGRGLKTSDVANLLKSLGLAAADQKWLGRLERAPVQEVALDVARGLAKVLGVSPEAISLAQDKDIGPFAEWLYSREFDAAVAAWIDEQAGRTLPVDLAPRARRELLAAARRSEGDGAPALWVQMLRSILDELS
;
A
#
# COMPACT_ATOMS: atom_id res chain seq x y z
N MET A 1 -3.62 18.86 41.65
CA MET A 1 -5.02 18.39 41.57
C MET A 1 -5.97 19.45 40.99
N THR A 2 -5.47 20.66 40.68
CA THR A 2 -6.21 21.73 40.00
C THR A 2 -5.94 21.79 38.49
N ASP A 3 -4.82 21.23 38.00
CA ASP A 3 -4.47 21.18 36.57
C ASP A 3 -5.41 20.29 35.75
N ASP A 4 -5.73 19.07 36.23
CA ASP A 4 -6.55 18.11 35.47
C ASP A 4 -8.00 18.59 35.21
N ILE A 5 -8.52 19.50 36.03
CA ILE A 5 -9.88 20.04 35.88
C ILE A 5 -9.92 21.14 34.82
N VAL A 6 -8.87 21.96 34.77
CA VAL A 6 -8.73 23.05 33.78
C VAL A 6 -8.51 22.47 32.38
N ASP A 7 -7.75 21.37 32.26
CA ASP A 7 -7.56 20.67 30.98
C ASP A 7 -8.86 20.06 30.44
N GLY A 8 -9.74 19.54 31.31
CA GLY A 8 -11.04 19.01 30.91
C GLY A 8 -12.00 20.08 30.37
N GLU A 9 -12.13 21.21 31.08
CA GLU A 9 -13.02 22.31 30.70
C GLU A 9 -12.56 23.01 29.41
N ILE A 10 -11.25 23.15 29.21
CA ILE A 10 -10.68 23.67 27.96
C ILE A 10 -10.92 22.70 26.80
N THR A 11 -10.83 21.39 27.03
CA THR A 11 -11.09 20.37 25.99
C THR A 11 -12.54 20.43 25.51
N GLU A 12 -13.52 20.52 26.42
CA GLU A 12 -14.93 20.66 26.05
C GLU A 12 -15.20 21.95 25.26
N LEU A 13 -14.54 23.06 25.63
CA LEU A 13 -14.63 24.32 24.89
C LEU A 13 -14.04 24.19 23.47
N ILE A 14 -12.93 23.46 23.31
CA ILE A 14 -12.32 23.19 21.99
C ILE A 14 -13.26 22.35 21.12
N GLU A 15 -13.82 21.27 21.66
CA GLU A 15 -14.77 20.42 20.93
C GLU A 15 -16.01 21.20 20.48
N SER A 16 -16.58 22.02 21.37
CA SER A 16 -17.71 22.89 21.04
C SER A 16 -17.35 23.94 19.98
N TYR A 17 -16.12 24.48 20.02
CA TYR A 17 -15.63 25.42 19.02
C TYR A 17 -15.42 24.76 17.64
N VAL A 18 -14.90 23.52 17.59
CA VAL A 18 -14.80 22.75 16.34
C VAL A 18 -16.19 22.48 15.76
N ALA A 19 -17.14 22.03 16.58
CA ALA A 19 -18.53 21.82 16.14
C ALA A 19 -19.16 23.10 15.58
N HIS A 20 -18.88 24.26 16.18
CA HIS A 20 -19.31 25.56 15.64
C HIS A 20 -18.74 25.82 14.24
N LEU A 21 -17.44 25.57 14.03
CA LEU A 21 -16.78 25.76 12.73
C LEU A 21 -17.31 24.81 11.65
N GLU A 22 -17.78 23.62 12.03
CA GLU A 22 -18.45 22.65 11.16
C GLU A 22 -19.93 23.00 10.88
N GLY A 23 -20.43 24.12 11.41
CA GLY A 23 -21.81 24.60 11.21
C GLY A 23 -22.80 24.13 12.27
N GLY A 24 -22.33 23.52 13.35
CA GLY A 24 -23.11 22.88 14.43
C GLY A 24 -23.74 23.81 15.47
N GLY A 25 -23.88 25.12 15.21
CA GLY A 25 -24.52 26.06 16.14
C GLY A 25 -23.68 27.30 16.45
N PRO A 26 -23.99 28.06 17.52
CA PRO A 26 -23.25 29.27 17.89
C PRO A 26 -21.88 28.93 18.49
N ALA A 27 -20.95 29.90 18.45
CA ALA A 27 -19.65 29.76 19.10
C ALA A 27 -19.82 29.55 20.63
N PRO A 28 -19.00 28.70 21.26
CA PRO A 28 -19.02 28.52 22.71
C PRO A 28 -18.78 29.86 23.43
N SER A 29 -19.62 30.14 24.42
CA SER A 29 -19.43 31.31 25.28
C SER A 29 -18.29 31.07 26.26
N LEU A 30 -17.51 32.13 26.51
CA LEU A 30 -16.47 32.15 27.54
C LEU A 30 -16.93 32.91 28.80
N ASP A 31 -18.19 33.37 28.82
CA ASP A 31 -18.75 34.12 29.93
C ASP A 31 -18.88 33.23 31.16
N GLY A 32 -18.42 33.72 32.31
CA GLY A 32 -18.42 32.98 33.58
C GLY A 32 -17.12 32.23 33.89
N LEU A 33 -16.21 32.10 32.91
CA LEU A 33 -14.86 31.55 33.13
C LEU A 33 -13.92 32.60 33.74
N ASP A 34 -12.92 32.17 34.50
CA ASP A 34 -11.88 33.06 35.00
C ASP A 34 -10.96 33.56 33.87
N ALA A 35 -10.28 34.68 34.11
CA ALA A 35 -9.47 35.35 33.09
C ALA A 35 -8.29 34.50 32.56
N GLY A 36 -7.78 33.55 33.35
CA GLY A 36 -6.75 32.61 32.93
C GLY A 36 -7.29 31.62 31.91
N THR A 37 -8.39 30.94 32.26
CA THR A 37 -9.07 29.95 31.41
C THR A 37 -9.58 30.58 30.12
N GLN A 38 -10.16 31.79 30.18
CA GLN A 38 -10.56 32.53 28.97
C GLN A 38 -9.38 32.80 28.03
N ARG A 39 -8.21 33.14 28.58
CA ARG A 39 -7.02 33.42 27.77
C ARG A 39 -6.49 32.16 27.09
N GLU A 40 -6.55 31.02 27.78
CA GLU A 40 -6.11 29.72 27.25
C GLU A 40 -7.08 29.18 26.20
N ALA A 41 -8.40 29.22 26.46
CA ALA A 41 -9.41 28.88 25.46
C ALA A 41 -9.27 29.71 24.19
N ARG A 42 -9.08 31.04 24.29
CA ARG A 42 -8.81 31.91 23.13
C ARG A 42 -7.51 31.59 22.41
N LYS A 43 -6.49 31.08 23.12
CA LYS A 43 -5.23 30.63 22.51
C LYS A 43 -5.46 29.34 21.72
N ALA A 44 -6.20 28.39 22.29
CA ALA A 44 -6.57 27.14 21.63
C ALA A 44 -7.46 27.38 20.39
N PHE A 45 -8.49 28.23 20.49
CA PHE A 45 -9.36 28.59 19.36
C PHE A 45 -8.57 29.17 18.19
N ARG A 46 -7.58 30.03 18.46
CA ARG A 46 -6.68 30.57 17.43
C ARG A 46 -5.82 29.49 16.77
N ALA A 47 -5.38 28.49 17.54
CA ALA A 47 -4.62 27.36 16.97
C ALA A 47 -5.51 26.47 16.09
N VAL A 48 -6.75 26.23 16.51
CA VAL A 48 -7.76 25.49 15.73
C VAL A 48 -8.11 26.24 14.44
N ASP A 49 -8.38 27.55 14.53
CA ASP A 49 -8.60 28.41 13.36
C ASP A 49 -7.41 28.35 12.39
N ALA A 50 -6.18 28.40 12.91
CA ALA A 50 -4.97 28.34 12.09
C ALA A 50 -4.81 26.96 11.44
N ALA A 51 -5.16 25.88 12.11
CA ALA A 51 -5.11 24.52 11.55
C ALA A 51 -6.17 24.34 10.44
N ILE A 52 -7.42 24.74 10.68
CA ILE A 52 -8.52 24.58 9.73
C ILE A 52 -8.37 25.50 8.52
N ARG A 53 -7.85 26.72 8.71
CA ARG A 53 -7.61 27.67 7.61
C ARG A 53 -6.26 27.51 6.95
N SER A 54 -5.44 26.58 7.40
CA SER A 54 -4.21 26.28 6.69
C SER A 54 -4.58 25.60 5.38
N ASP A 55 -4.18 26.18 4.25
CA ASP A 55 -4.20 25.52 2.92
C ASP A 55 -3.18 24.36 2.86
N ILE A 56 -2.90 23.72 4.00
CA ILE A 56 -2.06 22.53 4.04
C ILE A 56 -2.90 21.43 3.42
N GLU A 57 -2.53 21.07 2.20
CA GLU A 57 -2.99 19.85 1.56
C GLU A 57 -2.70 18.69 2.53
N ILE A 58 -3.74 18.18 3.17
CA ILE A 58 -3.63 16.98 3.99
C ILE A 58 -3.29 15.87 3.00
N PRO A 59 -2.08 15.29 3.06
CA PRO A 59 -1.73 14.22 2.15
C PRO A 59 -2.73 13.06 2.33
N PRO A 60 -3.00 12.27 1.28
CA PRO A 60 -3.73 11.02 1.42
C PRO A 60 -3.21 10.20 2.62
N LEU A 61 -4.07 9.44 3.29
CA LEU A 61 -3.73 8.73 4.53
C LEU A 61 -2.48 7.84 4.36
N GLU A 62 -2.26 7.30 3.17
CA GLU A 62 -1.12 6.48 2.77
C GLU A 62 0.21 7.26 2.68
N GLU A 63 0.13 8.58 2.52
CA GLU A 63 1.26 9.52 2.36
C GLU A 63 1.45 10.42 3.60
N ASP A 64 0.52 10.35 4.57
CA ASP A 64 0.58 11.14 5.81
C ASP A 64 1.67 10.60 6.75
N PRO A 65 2.73 11.38 7.03
CA PRO A 65 3.82 10.98 7.91
C PRO A 65 3.36 10.69 9.35
N VAL A 66 2.29 11.34 9.82
CA VAL A 66 1.72 11.12 11.15
C VAL A 66 0.92 9.82 11.18
N ALA A 67 0.07 9.58 10.18
CA ALA A 67 -0.69 8.33 10.06
C ALA A 67 0.22 7.10 9.94
N LEU A 68 1.34 7.23 9.22
CA LEU A 68 2.39 6.22 9.13
C LEU A 68 3.09 6.00 10.48
N ALA A 69 3.45 7.07 11.19
CA ALA A 69 4.12 6.98 12.49
C ALA A 69 3.24 6.35 13.58
N LEU A 70 1.92 6.61 13.54
CA LEU A 70 0.94 6.07 14.48
C LEU A 70 0.39 4.70 14.08
N GLY A 71 0.78 4.19 12.90
CA GLY A 71 0.40 2.86 12.42
C GLY A 71 -1.07 2.74 12.00
N PHE A 72 -1.73 3.86 11.67
CA PHE A 72 -3.10 3.87 11.15
C PHE A 72 -3.20 3.39 9.71
N VAL A 73 -2.08 3.42 8.99
CA VAL A 73 -1.93 2.78 7.69
C VAL A 73 -1.62 1.30 7.94
N PRO A 74 -2.49 0.35 7.51
CA PRO A 74 -2.20 -1.07 7.62
C PRO A 74 -0.81 -1.33 7.05
N ARG A 75 0.09 -2.01 7.79
CA ARG A 75 1.51 -2.16 7.42
C ARG A 75 1.77 -2.63 5.98
N ARG A 76 0.77 -3.24 5.31
CA ARG A 76 0.83 -3.60 3.88
C ARG A 76 0.81 -2.41 2.90
N HIS A 77 0.31 -1.23 3.30
CA HIS A 77 0.39 0.00 2.52
C HIS A 77 1.71 0.75 2.75
N ALA A 78 2.36 0.55 3.90
CA ALA A 78 3.71 1.08 4.16
C ALA A 78 4.82 0.28 3.45
N GLU A 79 4.58 -0.99 3.14
CA GLU A 79 5.43 -1.79 2.25
C GLU A 79 4.94 -1.58 0.81
N SER A 80 5.40 -0.53 0.12
CA SER A 80 5.13 -0.40 -1.31
C SER A 80 5.62 -1.66 -2.03
N PHE A 81 4.72 -2.38 -2.70
CA PHE A 81 5.10 -3.52 -3.54
C PHE A 81 5.33 -3.05 -4.96
N VAL A 82 6.28 -3.68 -5.65
CA VAL A 82 6.53 -3.47 -7.07
C VAL A 82 6.52 -4.80 -7.81
N VAL A 83 6.07 -4.77 -9.05
CA VAL A 83 6.04 -5.93 -9.92
C VAL A 83 7.32 -5.97 -10.74
N ILE A 84 8.10 -7.04 -10.56
CA ILE A 84 9.36 -7.23 -11.29
C ILE A 84 9.27 -8.44 -12.22
N SER A 85 9.99 -8.36 -13.34
CA SER A 85 10.10 -9.46 -14.29
C SER A 85 11.23 -10.40 -13.90
N GLY A 86 10.92 -11.69 -13.74
CA GLY A 86 11.93 -12.72 -13.47
C GLY A 86 12.94 -12.85 -14.61
N LYS A 87 12.50 -12.64 -15.85
CA LYS A 87 13.34 -12.66 -17.05
C LYS A 87 14.36 -11.53 -17.04
N LEU A 88 13.92 -10.31 -16.72
CA LEU A 88 14.81 -9.13 -16.66
C LEU A 88 15.82 -9.26 -15.52
N VAL A 89 15.39 -9.74 -14.34
CA VAL A 89 16.28 -10.07 -13.21
C VAL A 89 17.35 -11.08 -13.64
N LYS A 90 16.94 -12.18 -14.28
CA LYS A 90 17.86 -13.21 -14.77
C LYS A 90 18.85 -12.64 -15.79
N ARG A 91 18.38 -11.84 -16.74
CA ARG A 91 19.22 -11.20 -17.76
C ARG A 91 20.24 -10.23 -17.12
N ALA A 92 19.81 -9.38 -16.20
CA ALA A 92 20.71 -8.45 -15.50
C ALA A 92 21.78 -9.21 -14.68
N ARG A 93 21.38 -10.28 -13.99
CA ARG A 93 22.32 -11.15 -13.26
C ARG A 93 23.35 -11.78 -14.19
N GLN A 94 22.89 -12.38 -15.29
CA GLN A 94 23.76 -13.01 -16.28
C GLN A 94 24.68 -11.99 -16.95
N GLY A 95 24.21 -10.78 -17.23
CA GLY A 95 25.00 -9.68 -17.76
C GLY A 95 26.15 -9.25 -16.83
N ARG A 96 26.00 -9.45 -15.51
CA ARG A 96 27.07 -9.26 -14.52
C ARG A 96 27.92 -10.50 -14.24
N GLY A 97 27.63 -11.64 -14.87
CA GLY A 97 28.34 -12.90 -14.62
C GLY A 97 28.14 -13.46 -13.21
N LEU A 98 27.10 -13.03 -12.49
CA LEU A 98 26.84 -13.47 -11.11
C LEU A 98 26.09 -14.80 -11.08
N LYS A 99 26.43 -15.67 -10.12
CA LYS A 99 25.59 -16.84 -9.79
C LYS A 99 24.44 -16.41 -8.89
N THR A 100 23.37 -17.22 -8.86
CA THR A 100 22.23 -17.00 -7.97
C THR A 100 22.67 -16.98 -6.49
N SER A 101 23.65 -17.80 -6.11
CA SER A 101 24.24 -17.80 -4.76
C SER A 101 24.92 -16.48 -4.41
N ASP A 102 25.59 -15.85 -5.38
CA ASP A 102 26.34 -14.61 -5.15
C ASP A 102 25.36 -13.47 -4.85
N VAL A 103 24.28 -13.38 -5.63
CA VAL A 103 23.21 -12.39 -5.42
C VAL A 103 22.53 -12.60 -4.07
N ALA A 104 22.19 -13.84 -3.70
CA ALA A 104 21.57 -14.15 -2.42
C ALA A 104 22.46 -13.76 -1.22
N ASN A 105 23.77 -14.04 -1.31
CA ASN A 105 24.73 -13.64 -0.28
C ASN A 105 24.84 -12.12 -0.16
N LEU A 106 24.85 -11.40 -1.28
CA LEU A 106 24.88 -9.94 -1.29
C LEU A 106 23.59 -9.34 -0.72
N LEU A 107 22.41 -9.87 -1.06
CA LEU A 107 21.14 -9.45 -0.46
C LEU A 107 21.11 -9.69 1.05
N LYS A 108 21.60 -10.85 1.50
CA LYS A 108 21.75 -11.13 2.93
C LYS A 108 22.65 -10.12 3.64
N SER A 109 23.75 -9.69 3.00
CA SER A 109 24.64 -8.66 3.56
C SER A 109 23.98 -7.27 3.68
N LEU A 110 22.90 -7.03 2.93
CA LEU A 110 22.08 -5.83 3.02
C LEU A 110 20.93 -5.96 4.05
N GLY A 111 20.89 -7.04 4.83
CA GLY A 111 19.81 -7.31 5.78
C GLY A 111 18.57 -7.96 5.16
N LEU A 112 18.58 -8.28 3.86
CA LEU A 112 17.45 -8.85 3.13
C LEU A 112 17.51 -10.39 3.12
N ALA A 113 17.65 -11.00 4.30
CA ALA A 113 17.90 -12.44 4.44
C ALA A 113 16.77 -13.34 3.91
N ALA A 114 15.54 -12.82 3.81
CA ALA A 114 14.40 -13.54 3.23
C ALA A 114 14.55 -13.78 1.71
N ALA A 115 15.37 -12.99 1.02
CA ALA A 115 15.65 -13.12 -0.41
C ALA A 115 16.79 -14.14 -0.66
N ASP A 116 16.56 -15.38 -0.26
CA ASP A 116 17.55 -16.46 -0.38
C ASP A 116 17.70 -16.99 -1.83
N GLN A 117 18.63 -17.93 -2.02
CA GLN A 117 18.90 -18.52 -3.33
C GLN A 117 17.68 -19.25 -3.93
N LYS A 118 16.85 -19.88 -3.08
CA LYS A 118 15.66 -20.62 -3.52
C LYS A 118 14.56 -19.66 -3.96
N TRP A 119 14.39 -18.57 -3.24
CA TRP A 119 13.52 -17.46 -3.61
C TRP A 119 13.96 -16.86 -4.94
N LEU A 120 15.25 -16.52 -5.11
CA LEU A 120 15.76 -15.94 -6.35
C LEU A 120 15.59 -16.90 -7.55
N GLY A 121 15.82 -18.19 -7.35
CA GLY A 121 15.58 -19.20 -8.38
C GLY A 121 14.09 -19.42 -8.72
N ARG A 122 13.16 -19.11 -7.80
CA ARG A 122 11.72 -19.07 -8.09
C ARG A 122 11.35 -17.79 -8.83
N LEU A 123 11.91 -16.65 -8.40
CA LEU A 123 11.72 -15.35 -9.02
C LEU A 123 12.14 -15.38 -10.49
N GLU A 124 13.35 -15.84 -10.80
CA GLU A 124 13.88 -15.88 -12.18
C GLU A 124 13.14 -16.83 -13.13
N ARG A 125 12.34 -17.76 -12.58
CA ARG A 125 11.47 -18.66 -13.36
C ARG A 125 10.04 -18.14 -13.49
N ALA A 126 9.68 -17.17 -12.66
CA ALA A 126 8.38 -16.52 -12.76
C ALA A 126 8.40 -15.53 -13.94
N PRO A 127 7.31 -15.43 -14.73
CA PRO A 127 7.18 -14.33 -15.68
C PRO A 127 7.27 -13.00 -14.93
N VAL A 128 6.51 -12.91 -13.83
CA VAL A 128 6.45 -11.76 -12.94
C VAL A 128 6.25 -12.18 -11.50
N GLN A 129 6.67 -11.31 -10.59
CA GLN A 129 6.43 -11.46 -9.17
C GLN A 129 6.30 -10.08 -8.50
N GLU A 130 5.33 -9.97 -7.59
CA GLU A 130 5.26 -8.86 -6.64
C GLU A 130 6.31 -9.05 -5.54
N VAL A 131 7.09 -8.00 -5.30
CA VAL A 131 8.12 -7.97 -4.26
C VAL A 131 8.04 -6.64 -3.52
N ALA A 132 8.47 -6.63 -2.26
CA ALA A 132 8.59 -5.38 -1.51
C ALA A 132 9.61 -4.44 -2.19
N LEU A 133 9.35 -3.13 -2.16
CA LEU A 133 10.16 -2.13 -2.85
C LEU A 133 11.61 -2.09 -2.36
N ASP A 134 11.85 -2.33 -1.08
CA ASP A 134 13.19 -2.44 -0.50
C ASP A 134 13.96 -3.65 -1.06
N VAL A 135 13.29 -4.80 -1.21
CA VAL A 135 13.83 -6.00 -1.86
C VAL A 135 14.16 -5.71 -3.33
N ALA A 136 13.26 -5.04 -4.07
CA ALA A 136 13.50 -4.65 -5.46
C ALA A 136 14.71 -3.70 -5.59
N ARG A 137 14.81 -2.68 -4.73
CA ARG A 137 15.93 -1.74 -4.70
C ARG A 137 17.24 -2.44 -4.34
N GLY A 138 17.22 -3.33 -3.35
CA GLY A 138 18.37 -4.15 -2.97
C GLY A 138 18.83 -5.05 -4.13
N LEU A 139 17.87 -5.70 -4.81
CA LEU A 139 18.14 -6.53 -5.98
C LEU A 139 18.74 -5.71 -7.11
N ALA A 140 18.15 -4.58 -7.48
CA ALA A 140 18.65 -3.69 -8.52
C ALA A 140 20.08 -3.21 -8.22
N LYS A 141 20.36 -2.82 -6.96
CA LYS A 141 21.69 -2.44 -6.49
C LYS A 141 22.72 -3.57 -6.67
N VAL A 142 22.39 -4.78 -6.23
CA VAL A 142 23.26 -5.97 -6.39
C VAL A 142 23.47 -6.29 -7.87
N LEU A 143 22.44 -6.12 -8.70
CA LEU A 143 22.49 -6.36 -10.13
C LEU A 143 23.08 -5.19 -10.93
N GLY A 144 23.46 -4.08 -10.29
CA GLY A 144 24.08 -2.93 -10.95
C GLY A 144 23.18 -2.24 -11.98
N VAL A 145 21.87 -2.24 -11.74
CA VAL A 145 20.84 -1.66 -12.61
C VAL A 145 19.89 -0.77 -11.80
N SER A 146 19.07 0.03 -12.47
CA SER A 146 18.00 0.77 -11.79
C SER A 146 16.81 -0.16 -11.46
N PRO A 147 15.98 0.13 -10.44
CA PRO A 147 14.78 -0.66 -10.15
C PRO A 147 13.83 -0.77 -11.34
N GLU A 148 13.73 0.29 -12.15
CA GLU A 148 12.89 0.35 -13.34
C GLU A 148 13.36 -0.67 -14.39
N ALA A 149 14.67 -0.90 -14.52
CA ALA A 149 15.25 -1.81 -15.51
C ALA A 149 14.86 -3.29 -15.30
N ILE A 150 14.42 -3.66 -14.09
CA ILE A 150 13.91 -5.01 -13.78
C ILE A 150 12.40 -5.03 -13.56
N SER A 151 11.73 -3.89 -13.70
CA SER A 151 10.29 -3.77 -13.53
C SER A 151 9.52 -4.40 -14.68
N LEU A 152 8.28 -4.80 -14.40
CA LEU A 152 7.33 -5.25 -15.40
C LEU A 152 7.22 -4.27 -16.60
N ALA A 153 7.20 -2.96 -16.35
CA ALA A 153 7.02 -1.95 -17.39
C ALA A 153 8.08 -1.99 -18.50
N GLN A 154 9.23 -2.65 -18.26
CA GLN A 154 10.30 -2.82 -19.25
C GLN A 154 10.27 -4.18 -19.96
N ASP A 155 9.42 -5.12 -19.54
CA ASP A 155 9.37 -6.46 -20.12
C ASP A 155 8.38 -6.51 -21.29
N LYS A 156 8.92 -6.37 -22.51
CA LYS A 156 8.15 -6.42 -23.76
C LYS A 156 7.66 -7.83 -24.12
N ASP A 157 8.15 -8.85 -23.43
CA ASP A 157 7.88 -10.26 -23.74
C ASP A 157 7.03 -10.95 -22.66
N ILE A 158 6.34 -10.18 -21.81
CA ILE A 158 5.64 -10.74 -20.64
C ILE A 158 4.47 -11.69 -21.00
N GLY A 159 3.95 -11.59 -22.22
CA GLY A 159 2.82 -12.39 -22.66
C GLY A 159 1.49 -11.84 -22.15
N PRO A 160 0.40 -12.07 -22.91
CA PRO A 160 -0.83 -11.30 -22.76
C PRO A 160 -1.58 -11.60 -21.46
N PHE A 161 -1.46 -12.82 -20.93
CA PHE A 161 -2.07 -13.18 -19.65
C PHE A 161 -1.48 -12.41 -18.47
N ALA A 162 -0.15 -12.33 -18.41
CA ALA A 162 0.50 -11.63 -17.31
C ALA A 162 0.41 -10.11 -17.48
N GLU A 163 0.33 -9.59 -18.71
CA GLU A 163 -0.07 -8.21 -18.96
C GLU A 163 -1.49 -7.91 -18.42
N TRP A 164 -2.46 -8.78 -18.70
CA TRP A 164 -3.82 -8.66 -18.19
C TRP A 164 -3.89 -8.70 -16.66
N LEU A 165 -3.17 -9.62 -16.00
CA LEU A 165 -3.16 -9.76 -14.52
C LEU A 165 -2.75 -8.47 -13.78
N TYR A 166 -1.92 -7.65 -14.41
CA TYR A 166 -1.43 -6.38 -13.86
C TYR A 166 -2.04 -5.16 -14.55
N SER A 167 -3.13 -5.37 -15.28
CA SER A 167 -3.89 -4.31 -15.95
C SER A 167 -5.03 -3.79 -15.07
N ARG A 168 -5.55 -2.61 -15.43
CA ARG A 168 -6.78 -2.07 -14.84
C ARG A 168 -8.01 -2.94 -15.08
N GLU A 169 -8.00 -3.75 -16.14
CA GLU A 169 -9.12 -4.66 -16.46
C GLU A 169 -9.25 -5.76 -15.39
N PHE A 170 -8.13 -6.32 -14.93
CA PHE A 170 -8.13 -7.26 -13.81
C PHE A 170 -8.67 -6.60 -12.54
N ASP A 171 -8.19 -5.40 -12.20
CA ASP A 171 -8.64 -4.67 -11.00
C ASP A 171 -10.14 -4.37 -11.05
N ALA A 172 -10.63 -3.95 -12.23
CA ALA A 172 -12.06 -3.71 -12.45
C ALA A 172 -12.88 -5.00 -12.31
N ALA A 173 -12.37 -6.13 -12.79
CA ALA A 173 -13.05 -7.42 -12.65
C ALA A 173 -13.13 -7.89 -11.20
N VAL A 174 -12.09 -7.69 -10.39
CA VAL A 174 -12.12 -7.97 -8.96
C VAL A 174 -13.09 -7.03 -8.24
N ALA A 175 -13.04 -5.73 -8.53
CA ALA A 175 -13.94 -4.75 -7.93
C ALA A 175 -15.41 -5.06 -8.24
N ALA A 176 -15.74 -5.34 -9.51
CA ALA A 176 -17.09 -5.74 -9.91
C ALA A 176 -17.56 -7.00 -9.18
N TRP A 177 -16.68 -7.98 -8.98
CA TRP A 177 -17.01 -9.18 -8.20
C TRP A 177 -17.23 -8.84 -6.72
N ILE A 178 -16.42 -7.96 -6.12
CA ILE A 178 -16.60 -7.51 -4.72
C ILE A 178 -17.96 -6.82 -4.56
N ASP A 179 -18.34 -5.96 -5.50
CA ASP A 179 -19.63 -5.27 -5.49
C ASP A 179 -20.82 -6.26 -5.59
N GLU A 180 -20.68 -7.33 -6.37
CA GLU A 180 -21.66 -8.43 -6.44
C GLU A 180 -21.85 -9.16 -5.10
N GLN A 181 -20.83 -9.12 -4.21
CA GLN A 181 -20.86 -9.73 -2.88
C GLN A 181 -21.34 -8.79 -1.76
N ALA A 182 -22.06 -7.71 -2.12
CA ALA A 182 -22.55 -6.70 -1.19
C ALA A 182 -23.16 -7.33 0.09
N GLY A 183 -22.66 -6.91 1.25
CA GLY A 183 -23.11 -7.39 2.57
C GLY A 183 -22.29 -8.54 3.16
N ARG A 184 -21.27 -9.06 2.44
CA ARG A 184 -20.32 -10.03 3.00
C ARG A 184 -19.08 -9.35 3.56
N THR A 185 -18.51 -9.91 4.62
CA THR A 185 -17.17 -9.54 5.10
C THR A 185 -16.15 -10.28 4.23
N LEU A 186 -15.40 -9.54 3.43
CA LEU A 186 -14.41 -10.11 2.51
C LEU A 186 -12.98 -9.87 3.00
N PRO A 187 -12.02 -10.74 2.67
CA PRO A 187 -10.62 -10.49 2.93
C PRO A 187 -10.12 -9.23 2.21
N VAL A 188 -9.38 -8.38 2.92
CA VAL A 188 -8.76 -7.15 2.37
C VAL A 188 -7.67 -7.41 1.33
N ASP A 189 -7.25 -8.66 1.12
CA ASP A 189 -6.17 -9.02 0.19
C ASP A 189 -6.60 -9.95 -0.97
N LEU A 190 -7.89 -9.91 -1.34
CA LEU A 190 -8.45 -10.74 -2.42
C LEU A 190 -7.72 -10.56 -3.76
N ALA A 191 -7.52 -9.34 -4.25
CA ALA A 191 -6.85 -9.10 -5.54
C ALA A 191 -5.42 -9.69 -5.58
N PRO A 192 -4.51 -9.38 -4.62
CA PRO A 192 -3.18 -10.00 -4.58
C PRO A 192 -3.21 -11.53 -4.43
N ARG A 193 -4.16 -12.09 -3.66
CA ARG A 193 -4.32 -13.55 -3.53
C ARG A 193 -4.76 -14.19 -4.83
N ALA A 194 -5.77 -13.63 -5.48
CA ALA A 194 -6.28 -14.10 -6.76
C ALA A 194 -5.20 -14.07 -7.85
N ARG A 195 -4.39 -13.00 -7.93
CA ARG A 195 -3.22 -12.95 -8.84
C ARG A 195 -2.26 -14.10 -8.63
N ARG A 196 -1.91 -14.40 -7.36
CA ARG A 196 -0.97 -15.48 -7.04
C ARG A 196 -1.52 -16.85 -7.43
N GLU A 197 -2.79 -17.12 -7.14
CA GLU A 197 -3.44 -18.37 -7.52
C GLU A 197 -3.55 -18.50 -9.05
N LEU A 198 -3.93 -17.44 -9.75
CA LEU A 198 -3.98 -17.41 -11.22
C LEU A 198 -2.61 -17.64 -11.86
N LEU A 199 -1.55 -17.01 -11.36
CA LEU A 199 -0.18 -17.24 -11.83
C LEU A 199 0.28 -18.68 -11.56
N ALA A 200 -0.15 -19.29 -10.46
CA ALA A 200 0.16 -20.69 -10.15
C ALA A 200 -0.60 -21.65 -11.07
N ALA A 201 -1.86 -21.35 -11.38
CA ALA A 201 -2.72 -22.13 -12.28
C ALA A 201 -2.26 -22.03 -13.74
N ALA A 202 -1.96 -20.83 -14.23
CA ALA A 202 -1.55 -20.60 -15.62
C ALA A 202 -0.22 -21.27 -15.99
N ARG A 203 0.67 -21.52 -15.02
CA ARG A 203 1.89 -22.33 -15.25
C ARG A 203 1.59 -23.80 -15.56
N ARG A 204 0.37 -24.27 -15.29
CA ARG A 204 -0.05 -25.66 -15.51
C ARG A 204 -0.83 -25.83 -16.81
N SER A 205 -1.38 -24.75 -17.38
CA SER A 205 -2.10 -24.75 -18.66
C SER A 205 -1.26 -24.06 -19.74
N GLU A 206 -0.86 -24.78 -20.79
CA GLU A 206 -0.15 -24.18 -21.93
C GLU A 206 -1.01 -23.06 -22.54
N GLY A 207 -0.53 -21.83 -22.40
CA GLY A 207 -1.32 -20.62 -22.51
C GLY A 207 -1.64 -20.20 -23.94
N ASP A 208 -2.93 -20.04 -24.21
CA ASP A 208 -3.50 -19.04 -25.13
C ASP A 208 -5.02 -18.93 -24.86
N GLY A 209 -5.37 -18.56 -23.62
CA GLY A 209 -6.76 -18.32 -23.25
C GLY A 209 -7.23 -16.95 -23.78
N ALA A 210 -8.47 -16.85 -24.24
CA ALA A 210 -9.09 -15.56 -24.51
C ALA A 210 -9.35 -14.80 -23.17
N PRO A 211 -9.38 -13.45 -23.15
CA PRO A 211 -9.63 -12.66 -21.94
C PRO A 211 -10.86 -13.09 -21.14
N ALA A 212 -11.93 -13.51 -21.83
CA ALA A 212 -13.15 -14.03 -21.20
C ALA A 212 -12.89 -15.27 -20.31
N LEU A 213 -11.99 -16.17 -20.74
CA LEU A 213 -11.61 -17.34 -19.97
C LEU A 213 -10.85 -16.94 -18.70
N TRP A 214 -9.98 -15.94 -18.78
CA TRP A 214 -9.22 -15.45 -17.63
C TRP A 214 -10.12 -14.81 -16.58
N VAL A 215 -11.13 -14.03 -17.00
CA VAL A 215 -12.16 -13.49 -16.10
C VAL A 215 -12.96 -14.61 -15.45
N GLN A 216 -13.31 -15.67 -16.20
CA GLN A 216 -14.01 -16.82 -15.65
C GLN A 216 -13.16 -17.55 -14.59
N MET A 217 -11.87 -17.78 -14.87
CA MET A 217 -10.93 -18.37 -13.91
C MET A 217 -10.78 -17.50 -12.66
N LEU A 218 -10.69 -16.18 -12.84
CA LEU A 218 -10.63 -15.22 -11.73
C LEU A 218 -11.85 -15.34 -10.83
N ARG A 219 -13.06 -15.34 -11.40
CA ARG A 219 -14.30 -15.49 -10.61
C ARG A 219 -14.31 -16.79 -9.80
N SER A 220 -13.94 -17.91 -10.42
CA SER A 220 -13.85 -19.20 -9.72
C SER A 220 -12.88 -19.14 -8.54
N ILE A 221 -11.73 -18.49 -8.69
CA ILE A 221 -10.75 -18.34 -7.62
C ILE A 221 -11.25 -17.39 -6.52
N LEU A 222 -11.94 -16.31 -6.88
CA LEU A 222 -12.51 -15.37 -5.91
C LEU A 222 -13.61 -16.05 -5.07
N ASP A 223 -14.46 -16.85 -5.69
CA ASP A 223 -15.50 -17.64 -5.01
C ASP A 223 -14.89 -18.66 -4.02
N GLU A 224 -13.71 -19.21 -4.33
CA GLU A 224 -12.98 -20.11 -3.43
C GLU A 224 -12.28 -19.38 -2.27
N LEU A 225 -11.96 -18.09 -2.44
CA LEU A 225 -11.22 -17.28 -1.47
C LEU A 225 -12.11 -16.55 -0.44
N SER A 226 -13.41 -16.46 -0.70
CA SER A 226 -14.41 -15.78 0.14
C SER A 226 -15.13 -16.70 1.12
#